data_AF-A0AAD5RD61-F1
#
_entry.id   AF-A0AAD5RD61-F1
#
_cell.length_a   1.000
_cell.length_b   1.000
_cell.length_c   1.000
_cell.angle_alpha   90.00
_cell.angle_beta   90.00
_cell.angle_gamma   90.00
#
_symmetry.space_group_name_H-M   'P 1'
#
loop_
_entity.id
_entity.type
_entity.pdbx_description
1 polymer ?
#
loop_
_entity_poly.entity_id
_entity_poly.type
_entity_poly.pdbx_seq_one_letter_code
_entity_poly.pdbx_strand_id
1 'polypeptide(L)'
;MVSADPPKQKTEKELKKEAEKAAKLAKFEEKQRKLLNQKKGASDAPKSKEKVVKKDVIKVDVDSASVEHRIGEKKDISRGLPNAYDTRYVESSWYAWWEKEGFFKPEYGRKTPTIPNPKGSFTICIPPPNVTGTLHVGHALATTVEDTLTRWNRMKGRTTLFNPGCDHAGIATQVVVEKKLQREKGLSRHDLGRDRFIEEVWKWKNEKGGVIYDQLRKMGASVDWDRACFMMDPKMIRAVTEAFVRMHERGTIYRSNRLVNWSCALRSAISDIEVDKKELSGRTLLTVPGYDEKVEFGVLVSFAYRVKGGDEQLVVSTTRVETMLGDTAVAYIQMIHDISIL
;
A
#
# COMPACT_ATOMS: atom_id res chain seq x y z
N MET A 1 32.87 -45.57 -5.31
CA MET A 1 31.55 -45.99 -5.85
C MET A 1 30.57 -46.05 -4.69
N VAL A 2 29.63 -45.10 -4.59
CA VAL A 2 28.45 -45.22 -3.72
C VAL A 2 27.25 -44.78 -4.57
N SER A 3 26.29 -45.69 -4.64
CA SER A 3 25.09 -45.69 -5.49
C SER A 3 24.12 -44.57 -5.15
N ALA A 4 23.57 -43.89 -6.17
CA ALA A 4 22.47 -42.93 -6.03
C ALA A 4 21.12 -43.67 -6.04
N ASP A 5 20.25 -43.38 -5.08
CA ASP A 5 18.89 -43.90 -5.02
C ASP A 5 17.99 -43.35 -6.16
N PRO A 6 17.06 -44.14 -6.71
CA PRO A 6 16.16 -43.70 -7.77
C PRO A 6 15.04 -42.76 -7.25
N PRO A 7 14.53 -41.85 -8.09
CA PRO A 7 13.51 -40.88 -7.69
C PRO A 7 12.17 -41.55 -7.34
N LYS A 8 11.58 -41.16 -6.20
CA LYS A 8 10.26 -41.62 -5.75
C LYS A 8 9.17 -41.31 -6.80
N GLN A 9 8.44 -42.35 -7.21
CA GLN A 9 7.28 -42.23 -8.10
C GLN A 9 6.13 -41.48 -7.38
N LYS A 10 5.60 -40.43 -8.03
CA LYS A 10 4.48 -39.64 -7.53
C LYS A 10 3.23 -40.50 -7.39
N THR A 11 2.45 -40.28 -6.34
CA THR A 11 1.22 -41.06 -6.10
C THR A 11 0.13 -40.69 -7.10
N GLU A 12 -0.77 -41.64 -7.41
CA GLU A 12 -1.84 -41.44 -8.41
C GLU A 12 -2.77 -40.25 -8.07
N LYS A 13 -2.90 -39.93 -6.77
CA LYS A 13 -3.67 -38.79 -6.26
C LYS A 13 -2.98 -37.44 -6.52
N GLU A 14 -1.65 -37.40 -6.47
CA GLU A 14 -0.87 -36.20 -6.80
C GLU A 14 -0.88 -35.93 -8.30
N LEU A 15 -0.76 -36.98 -9.12
CA LEU A 15 -0.86 -36.86 -10.58
C LEU A 15 -2.23 -36.36 -11.04
N LYS A 16 -3.33 -36.84 -10.42
CA LYS A 16 -4.69 -36.34 -10.68
C LYS A 16 -4.84 -34.87 -10.29
N LYS A 17 -4.29 -34.43 -9.16
CA LYS A 17 -4.36 -33.03 -8.70
C LYS A 17 -3.51 -32.09 -9.58
N GLU A 18 -2.37 -32.56 -10.07
CA GLU A 18 -1.50 -31.82 -10.99
C GLU A 18 -2.15 -31.68 -12.37
N ALA A 19 -2.80 -32.75 -12.86
CA ALA A 19 -3.59 -32.73 -14.09
C ALA A 19 -4.79 -31.78 -14.02
N GLU A 20 -5.53 -31.75 -12.90
CA GLU A 20 -6.64 -30.80 -12.70
C GLU A 20 -6.16 -29.35 -12.64
N LYS A 21 -5.02 -29.08 -11.98
CA LYS A 21 -4.41 -27.74 -11.96
C LYS A 21 -3.96 -27.30 -13.34
N ALA A 22 -3.33 -28.19 -14.11
CA ALA A 22 -2.89 -27.93 -15.48
C ALA A 22 -4.10 -27.68 -16.41
N ALA A 23 -5.18 -28.45 -16.28
CA ALA A 23 -6.40 -28.27 -17.07
C ALA A 23 -7.10 -26.93 -16.74
N LYS A 24 -7.12 -26.51 -15.47
CA LYS A 24 -7.64 -25.19 -15.07
C LYS A 24 -6.79 -24.05 -15.61
N LEU A 25 -5.46 -24.19 -15.61
CA LEU A 25 -4.55 -23.20 -16.15
C LEU A 25 -4.71 -23.05 -17.68
N ALA A 26 -4.80 -24.17 -18.41
CA ALA A 26 -5.02 -24.16 -19.85
C ALA A 26 -6.36 -23.51 -20.23
N LYS A 27 -7.44 -23.80 -19.51
CA LYS A 27 -8.76 -23.14 -19.73
C LYS A 27 -8.70 -21.64 -19.44
N PHE A 28 -7.90 -21.21 -18.46
CA PHE A 28 -7.73 -19.79 -18.14
C PHE A 28 -6.93 -19.07 -19.24
N GLU A 29 -5.85 -19.68 -19.74
CA GLU A 29 -5.04 -19.15 -20.84
C GLU A 29 -5.84 -19.04 -22.14
N GLU A 30 -6.67 -20.04 -22.45
CA GLU A 30 -7.55 -20.00 -23.62
C GLU A 30 -8.58 -18.87 -23.54
N LYS A 31 -9.14 -18.62 -22.35
CA LYS A 31 -10.08 -17.51 -22.10
C LYS A 31 -9.39 -16.15 -22.23
N GLN A 32 -8.16 -16.01 -21.74
CA GLN A 32 -7.34 -14.81 -21.94
C GLN A 32 -7.02 -14.57 -23.43
N ARG A 33 -6.66 -15.64 -24.16
CA ARG A 33 -6.37 -15.56 -25.60
C ARG A 33 -7.61 -15.15 -26.41
N LYS A 34 -8.79 -15.64 -26.04
CA LYS A 34 -10.09 -15.22 -26.62
C LYS A 34 -10.40 -13.74 -26.36
N LEU A 35 -10.14 -13.24 -25.15
CA LEU A 35 -10.28 -11.82 -24.78
C LEU A 35 -9.30 -10.90 -25.54
N LEU A 36 -8.05 -11.36 -25.73
CA LEU A 36 -7.05 -10.65 -26.53
C LEU A 36 -7.41 -10.62 -28.02
N ASN A 37 -7.94 -11.72 -28.56
CA ASN A 37 -8.39 -11.77 -29.94
C ASN A 37 -9.67 -10.94 -30.19
N GLN A 38 -10.59 -10.86 -29.23
CA GLN A 38 -11.73 -9.92 -29.29
C GLN A 38 -11.29 -8.45 -29.30
N LYS A 39 -10.18 -8.11 -28.60
CA LYS A 39 -9.60 -6.75 -28.65
C LYS A 39 -8.87 -6.47 -29.97
N LYS A 40 -8.26 -7.46 -30.61
CA LYS A 40 -7.61 -7.32 -31.92
C LYS A 40 -8.60 -7.31 -33.10
N GLY A 41 -9.74 -7.99 -33.00
CA GLY A 41 -10.80 -7.93 -34.02
C GLY A 41 -11.53 -6.58 -34.11
N ALA A 42 -11.35 -5.70 -33.12
CA ALA A 42 -11.93 -4.36 -33.12
C ALA A 42 -11.00 -3.28 -33.73
N SER A 43 -9.77 -3.63 -34.14
CA SER A 43 -8.78 -2.66 -34.65
C SER A 43 -8.61 -2.63 -36.18
N ASP A 44 -9.24 -3.53 -36.95
CA ASP A 44 -9.11 -3.57 -38.41
C ASP A 44 -10.46 -3.43 -39.13
N ALA A 45 -10.96 -2.19 -39.24
CA ALA A 45 -11.93 -1.77 -40.26
C ALA A 45 -11.74 -0.25 -40.56
N PRO A 46 -11.89 0.19 -41.82
CA PRO A 46 -11.28 1.43 -42.31
C PRO A 46 -11.98 2.72 -41.87
N LYS A 47 -11.17 3.76 -41.63
CA LYS A 47 -11.56 5.15 -41.33
C LYS A 47 -12.42 5.76 -42.45
N SER A 48 -13.66 6.12 -42.15
CA SER A 48 -14.35 7.29 -42.72
C SER A 48 -15.61 7.62 -41.91
N LYS A 49 -15.97 8.90 -41.88
CA LYS A 49 -17.05 9.61 -41.15
C LYS A 49 -16.62 10.24 -39.82
N GLU A 50 -16.49 11.56 -39.89
CA GLU A 50 -16.47 12.51 -38.78
C GLU A 50 -17.48 12.11 -37.70
N LYS A 51 -16.97 11.67 -36.54
CA LYS A 51 -17.77 11.55 -35.33
C LYS A 51 -17.70 12.87 -34.59
N VAL A 52 -18.79 13.63 -34.70
CA VAL A 52 -19.15 14.69 -33.76
C VAL A 52 -18.93 14.17 -32.33
N VAL A 53 -18.03 14.84 -31.60
CA VAL A 53 -17.78 14.59 -30.18
C VAL A 53 -19.10 14.86 -29.44
N LYS A 54 -19.80 13.81 -29.00
CA LYS A 54 -20.85 13.94 -27.98
C LYS A 54 -20.15 14.41 -26.71
N LYS A 55 -20.22 15.71 -26.42
CA LYS A 55 -19.78 16.28 -25.15
C LYS A 55 -20.64 15.67 -24.04
N ASP A 56 -20.02 15.02 -23.07
CA ASP A 56 -20.68 14.45 -21.90
C ASP A 56 -21.33 15.59 -21.09
N VAL A 57 -22.67 15.62 -21.09
CA VAL A 57 -23.49 16.56 -20.32
C VAL A 57 -23.91 15.85 -19.04
N ILE A 58 -23.63 16.46 -17.88
CA ILE A 58 -24.16 15.99 -16.61
C ILE A 58 -25.53 16.65 -16.41
N LYS A 59 -26.56 15.81 -16.24
CA LYS A 59 -27.87 16.26 -15.78
C LYS A 59 -27.96 16.02 -14.28
N VAL A 60 -28.17 17.08 -13.51
CA VAL A 60 -28.49 16.98 -12.09
C VAL A 60 -29.93 17.42 -11.92
N ASP A 61 -30.80 16.46 -11.60
CA ASP A 61 -32.20 16.72 -11.28
C ASP A 61 -32.32 16.92 -9.77
N VAL A 62 -32.66 18.13 -9.37
CA VAL A 62 -33.02 18.48 -7.97
C VAL A 62 -34.41 19.09 -8.01
N ASP A 63 -35.23 18.87 -6.97
CA ASP A 63 -36.69 19.08 -6.84
C ASP A 63 -37.27 20.49 -7.18
N SER A 64 -36.57 21.32 -7.94
CA SER A 64 -37.08 22.56 -8.56
C SER A 64 -36.17 23.14 -9.66
N ALA A 65 -35.04 22.50 -9.99
CA ALA A 65 -34.10 23.00 -11.01
C ALA A 65 -33.35 21.83 -11.68
N SER A 66 -33.53 21.69 -12.99
CA SER A 66 -32.64 20.87 -13.82
C SER A 66 -31.56 21.77 -14.38
N VAL A 67 -30.29 21.37 -14.21
CA VAL A 67 -29.21 22.06 -14.91
C VAL A 67 -28.37 21.10 -15.70
N GLU A 68 -28.28 21.43 -16.99
CA GLU A 68 -27.41 20.77 -17.94
C GLU A 68 -26.15 21.62 -18.05
N HIS A 69 -25.03 21.06 -17.62
CA HIS A 69 -23.73 21.68 -17.74
C HIS A 69 -22.81 20.79 -18.57
N ARG A 70 -21.92 21.43 -19.34
CA ARG A 70 -20.81 20.72 -19.96
C ARG A 70 -19.71 20.51 -18.93
N ILE A 71 -19.19 19.29 -18.85
CA ILE A 71 -18.10 18.97 -17.94
C ILE A 71 -16.90 19.89 -18.22
N GLY A 72 -16.39 20.53 -17.16
CA GLY A 72 -15.23 21.41 -17.23
C GLY A 72 -15.51 22.84 -17.70
N GLU A 73 -16.76 23.20 -17.99
CA GLU A 73 -17.15 24.61 -18.19
C GLU A 73 -17.67 25.21 -16.87
N LYS A 74 -17.50 26.53 -16.71
CA LYS A 74 -18.01 27.24 -15.53
C LYS A 74 -19.51 27.00 -15.43
N LYS A 75 -19.98 26.65 -14.23
CA LYS A 75 -21.40 26.43 -13.96
C LYS A 75 -22.21 27.68 -14.31
N ASP A 76 -23.23 27.50 -15.15
CA ASP A 76 -24.21 28.55 -15.42
C ASP A 76 -25.14 28.73 -14.21
N ILE A 77 -25.19 29.94 -13.69
CA ILE A 77 -25.99 30.35 -12.52
C ILE A 77 -27.08 31.36 -12.90
N SER A 78 -27.30 31.64 -14.19
CA SER A 78 -28.34 32.58 -14.62
C SER A 78 -29.75 31.98 -14.58
N ARG A 79 -29.87 30.66 -14.42
CA ARG A 79 -31.15 29.96 -14.25
C ARG A 79 -31.60 29.99 -12.77
N GLY A 80 -32.88 29.71 -12.53
CA GLY A 80 -33.46 29.68 -11.19
C GLY A 80 -32.69 28.77 -10.23
N LEU A 81 -32.48 29.26 -9.01
CA LEU A 81 -31.82 28.51 -7.94
C LEU A 81 -32.81 27.53 -7.29
N PRO A 82 -32.35 26.35 -6.83
CA PRO A 82 -33.18 25.46 -6.04
C PRO A 82 -33.70 26.14 -4.77
N ASN A 83 -34.89 25.75 -4.31
CA ASN A 83 -35.51 26.32 -3.10
C ASN A 83 -34.75 25.99 -1.80
N ALA A 84 -33.86 25.00 -1.81
CA ALA A 84 -33.02 24.60 -0.68
C ALA A 84 -31.59 24.31 -1.15
N TYR A 85 -30.62 24.39 -0.23
CA TYR A 85 -29.24 24.02 -0.52
C TYR A 85 -29.13 22.53 -0.84
N ASP A 86 -28.60 22.22 -2.02
CA ASP A 86 -28.31 20.86 -2.45
C ASP A 86 -26.84 20.78 -2.89
N THR A 87 -26.06 19.93 -2.23
CA THR A 87 -24.62 19.77 -2.51
C THR A 87 -24.38 19.23 -3.92
N ARG A 88 -25.23 18.34 -4.42
CA ARG A 88 -25.12 17.75 -5.77
C ARG A 88 -25.32 18.84 -6.81
N TYR A 89 -26.31 19.70 -6.61
CA TYR A 89 -26.47 20.89 -7.44
C TYR A 89 -25.22 21.76 -7.33
N VAL A 90 -24.86 22.20 -6.13
CA VAL A 90 -23.81 23.21 -5.93
C VAL A 90 -22.48 22.72 -6.45
N GLU A 91 -21.99 21.56 -6.01
CA GLU A 91 -20.64 21.03 -6.32
C GLU A 91 -20.49 20.57 -7.77
N SER A 92 -21.59 20.25 -8.46
CA SER A 92 -21.54 19.81 -9.85
C SER A 92 -20.74 20.79 -10.72
N SER A 93 -19.89 20.23 -11.58
CA SER A 93 -19.07 20.94 -12.57
C SER A 93 -17.94 21.83 -12.03
N TRP A 94 -17.98 22.31 -10.78
CA TRP A 94 -16.94 23.21 -10.25
C TRP A 94 -15.56 22.59 -10.28
N TYR A 95 -15.42 21.36 -9.78
CA TYR A 95 -14.11 20.73 -9.70
C TYR A 95 -13.49 20.55 -11.09
N ALA A 96 -14.26 20.02 -12.03
CA ALA A 96 -13.81 19.82 -13.41
C ALA A 96 -13.42 21.15 -14.07
N TRP A 97 -14.16 22.23 -13.78
CA TRP A 97 -13.81 23.57 -14.27
C TRP A 97 -12.52 24.10 -13.62
N TRP A 98 -12.38 24.02 -12.30
CA TRP A 98 -11.17 24.43 -11.58
C TRP A 98 -9.92 23.69 -12.05
N GLU A 99 -10.04 22.38 -12.28
CA GLU A 99 -8.97 21.55 -12.81
C GLU A 99 -8.60 21.96 -14.23
N LYS A 100 -9.60 22.18 -15.11
CA LYS A 100 -9.38 22.60 -16.51
C LYS A 100 -8.73 23.97 -16.62
N GLU A 101 -9.16 24.94 -15.82
CA GLU A 101 -8.58 26.30 -15.80
C GLU A 101 -7.21 26.34 -15.10
N GLY A 102 -6.81 25.26 -14.42
CA GLY A 102 -5.52 25.17 -13.77
C GLY A 102 -5.39 25.98 -12.47
N PHE A 103 -6.50 26.29 -11.79
CA PHE A 103 -6.49 27.13 -10.57
C PHE A 103 -5.75 26.51 -9.37
N PHE A 104 -5.46 25.21 -9.44
CA PHE A 104 -4.70 24.52 -8.39
C PHE A 104 -3.19 24.60 -8.61
N LYS A 105 -2.74 24.99 -9.81
CA LYS A 105 -1.33 25.09 -10.17
C LYS A 105 -0.68 26.29 -9.47
N PRO A 106 0.63 26.24 -9.20
CA PRO A 106 1.34 27.39 -8.65
C PRO A 106 1.28 28.60 -9.60
N GLU A 107 0.78 29.72 -9.10
CA GLU A 107 0.81 30.99 -9.82
C GLU A 107 2.14 31.70 -9.55
N TYR A 108 2.91 31.90 -10.61
CA TYR A 108 4.20 32.61 -10.52
C TYR A 108 4.03 34.13 -10.70
N GLY A 109 3.01 34.56 -11.46
CA GLY A 109 2.67 35.99 -11.65
C GLY A 109 3.81 36.84 -12.21
N ARG A 110 4.79 36.20 -12.87
CA ARG A 110 6.10 36.78 -13.21
C ARG A 110 6.64 36.20 -14.52
N LYS A 111 7.56 36.97 -15.13
CA LYS A 111 8.26 36.60 -16.35
C LYS A 111 9.10 35.32 -16.21
N THR A 112 9.65 35.04 -15.03
CA THR A 112 10.42 33.83 -14.77
C THR A 112 10.08 33.23 -13.39
N PRO A 113 9.94 31.89 -13.29
CA PRO A 113 9.72 31.19 -12.01
C PRO A 113 10.88 31.31 -11.01
N THR A 114 12.06 31.74 -11.47
CA THR A 114 13.27 31.90 -10.64
C THR A 114 13.24 33.13 -9.75
N ILE A 115 12.37 34.10 -10.02
CA ILE A 115 12.23 35.30 -9.19
C ILE A 115 11.35 34.98 -7.99
N PRO A 116 11.87 35.03 -6.74
CA PRO A 116 11.11 34.65 -5.56
C PRO A 116 9.89 35.53 -5.32
N ASN A 117 8.81 34.95 -4.78
CA ASN A 117 7.63 35.71 -4.39
C ASN A 117 7.88 36.60 -3.16
N PRO A 118 7.70 37.95 -3.23
CA PRO A 118 7.76 38.81 -2.05
C PRO A 118 6.83 38.36 -0.92
N LYS A 119 5.68 37.76 -1.28
CA LYS A 119 4.72 37.22 -0.30
C LYS A 119 5.11 35.84 0.25
N GLY A 120 6.13 35.21 -0.33
CA GLY A 120 6.64 33.89 -0.01
C GLY A 120 5.96 32.76 -0.78
N SER A 121 6.42 31.54 -0.49
CA SER A 121 5.87 30.28 -1.02
C SER A 121 5.29 29.43 0.10
N PHE A 122 4.27 28.63 -0.23
CA PHE A 122 3.72 27.61 0.67
C PHE A 122 3.58 26.30 -0.10
N THR A 123 4.36 25.30 0.26
CA THR A 123 4.32 23.99 -0.40
C THR A 123 4.00 22.93 0.64
N ILE A 124 3.05 22.06 0.31
CA ILE A 124 2.71 20.89 1.10
C ILE A 124 2.49 19.71 0.16
N CYS A 125 2.90 18.52 0.60
CA CYS A 125 2.63 17.27 -0.09
C CYS A 125 1.52 16.56 0.67
N ILE A 126 0.52 16.02 -0.03
CA ILE A 126 -0.39 15.05 0.59
C ILE A 126 0.46 13.90 1.12
N PRO A 127 0.30 13.50 2.40
CA PRO A 127 0.83 12.24 2.90
C PRO A 127 0.28 11.12 2.00
N PRO A 128 1.14 10.51 1.17
CA PRO A 128 0.66 9.76 0.01
C PRO A 128 -0.13 8.53 0.50
N PRO A 129 -1.45 8.43 0.21
CA PRO A 129 -2.24 7.29 0.64
C PRO A 129 -1.72 5.99 0.02
N ASN A 130 -1.77 4.93 0.82
CA ASN A 130 -1.42 3.58 0.40
C ASN A 130 -2.40 3.07 -0.65
N VAL A 131 -1.91 2.44 -1.72
CA VAL A 131 -2.74 1.80 -2.76
C VAL A 131 -3.38 0.49 -2.28
N THR A 132 -3.87 0.42 -1.05
CA THR A 132 -4.41 -0.80 -0.41
C THR A 132 -5.93 -0.86 -0.41
N GLY A 133 -6.63 0.18 -0.87
CA GLY A 133 -8.10 0.21 -0.86
C GLY A 133 -8.67 1.58 -1.20
N THR A 134 -9.75 1.94 -0.50
CA THR A 134 -10.42 3.25 -0.59
C THR A 134 -10.02 4.13 0.58
N LEU A 135 -10.08 5.45 0.40
CA LEU A 135 -9.92 6.40 1.48
C LEU A 135 -11.05 6.27 2.52
N HIS A 136 -10.72 6.57 3.78
CA HIS A 136 -11.62 6.61 4.92
C HIS A 136 -11.65 8.01 5.56
N VAL A 137 -12.52 8.25 6.55
CA VAL A 137 -12.72 9.56 7.18
C VAL A 137 -11.43 10.21 7.72
N GLY A 138 -10.50 9.43 8.26
CA GLY A 138 -9.17 9.94 8.65
C GLY A 138 -8.39 10.61 7.51
N HIS A 139 -8.46 10.07 6.28
CA HIS A 139 -7.85 10.71 5.10
C HIS A 139 -8.58 12.00 4.74
N ALA A 140 -9.91 12.02 4.86
CA ALA A 140 -10.72 13.21 4.62
C ALA A 140 -10.35 14.34 5.58
N LEU A 141 -10.20 14.02 6.87
CA LEU A 141 -9.77 14.98 7.90
C LEU A 141 -8.40 15.59 7.55
N ALA A 142 -7.39 14.75 7.32
CA ALA A 142 -6.04 15.22 7.00
C ALA A 142 -6.04 16.11 5.74
N THR A 143 -6.65 15.63 4.65
CA THR A 143 -6.73 16.36 3.37
C THR A 143 -7.46 17.70 3.54
N THR A 144 -8.53 17.75 4.33
CA THR A 144 -9.31 18.97 4.55
C THR A 144 -8.48 20.05 5.25
N VAL A 145 -7.71 19.68 6.27
CA VAL A 145 -6.81 20.62 6.97
C VAL A 145 -5.74 21.14 6.02
N GLU A 146 -5.08 20.26 5.28
CA GLU A 146 -4.03 20.60 4.32
C GLU A 146 -4.55 21.51 3.20
N ASP A 147 -5.73 21.21 2.67
CA ASP A 147 -6.37 21.99 1.62
C ASP A 147 -6.80 23.38 2.11
N THR A 148 -7.36 23.45 3.33
CA THR A 148 -7.74 24.73 3.95
C THR A 148 -6.53 25.65 4.10
N LEU A 149 -5.41 25.12 4.60
CA LEU A 149 -4.16 25.88 4.73
C LEU A 149 -3.62 26.30 3.36
N THR A 150 -3.68 25.42 2.37
CA THR A 150 -3.26 25.71 1.00
C THR A 150 -4.08 26.86 0.40
N ARG A 151 -5.41 26.77 0.48
CA ARG A 151 -6.33 27.80 -0.03
C ARG A 151 -6.10 29.14 0.67
N TRP A 152 -5.97 29.14 1.98
CA TRP A 152 -5.69 30.37 2.74
C TRP A 152 -4.38 31.04 2.33
N ASN A 153 -3.30 30.26 2.17
CA ASN A 153 -2.03 30.81 1.69
C ASN A 153 -2.11 31.31 0.24
N ARG A 154 -2.88 30.62 -0.62
CA ARG A 154 -3.13 31.02 -2.01
C ARG A 154 -3.87 32.37 -2.04
N MET A 155 -4.91 32.53 -1.21
CA MET A 155 -5.65 33.79 -1.04
C MET A 155 -4.78 34.93 -0.50
N LYS A 156 -3.75 34.63 0.30
CA LYS A 156 -2.75 35.62 0.72
C LYS A 156 -1.82 36.07 -0.41
N GLY A 157 -1.89 35.45 -1.59
CA GLY A 157 -1.05 35.75 -2.75
C GLY A 157 0.33 35.10 -2.70
N ARG A 158 0.51 34.07 -1.87
CA ARG A 158 1.73 33.25 -1.88
C ARG A 158 1.73 32.33 -3.09
N THR A 159 2.91 31.95 -3.55
CA THR A 159 3.04 30.88 -4.55
C THR A 159 2.79 29.55 -3.85
N THR A 160 1.67 28.89 -4.15
CA THR A 160 1.25 27.68 -3.45
C THR A 160 1.37 26.43 -4.30
N LEU A 161 1.83 25.34 -3.69
CA LEU A 161 1.84 24.01 -4.29
C LEU A 161 1.27 23.01 -3.27
N PHE A 162 0.16 22.37 -3.62
CA PHE A 162 -0.35 21.21 -2.91
C PHE A 162 -0.17 19.99 -3.79
N ASN A 163 0.86 19.20 -3.49
CA ASN A 163 1.31 18.14 -4.38
C ASN A 163 0.65 16.80 -4.04
N PRO A 164 -0.10 16.17 -4.96
CA PRO A 164 -0.71 14.88 -4.71
C PRO A 164 0.28 13.73 -4.98
N GLY A 165 0.01 12.59 -4.36
CA GLY A 165 0.76 11.36 -4.64
C GLY A 165 0.08 10.12 -4.08
N CYS A 166 0.59 8.95 -4.43
CA CYS A 166 0.20 7.67 -3.84
C CYS A 166 1.43 6.84 -3.47
N ASP A 167 1.29 6.08 -2.40
CA ASP A 167 2.32 5.16 -1.94
C ASP A 167 2.01 3.73 -2.40
N HIS A 168 3.03 3.04 -2.90
CA HIS A 168 3.00 1.62 -3.22
C HIS A 168 2.80 0.73 -1.99
N ALA A 169 3.16 1.21 -0.79
CA ALA A 169 2.93 0.55 0.49
C ALA A 169 3.51 -0.87 0.64
N GLY A 170 4.52 -1.22 -0.17
CA GLY A 170 5.28 -2.48 -0.14
C GLY A 170 4.49 -3.71 0.36
N ILE A 171 4.80 -4.13 1.59
CA ILE A 171 4.22 -5.30 2.27
C ILE A 171 2.68 -5.22 2.35
N ALA A 172 2.12 -4.04 2.65
CA ALA A 172 0.67 -3.90 2.80
C ALA A 172 -0.07 -4.16 1.49
N THR A 173 0.44 -3.66 0.37
CA THR A 173 -0.14 -3.93 -0.96
C THR A 173 0.05 -5.39 -1.34
N GLN A 174 1.22 -5.98 -1.08
CA GLN A 174 1.47 -7.39 -1.33
C GLN A 174 0.43 -8.27 -0.62
N VAL A 175 0.21 -8.05 0.68
CA VAL A 175 -0.74 -8.84 1.48
C VAL A 175 -2.18 -8.71 0.96
N VAL A 176 -2.60 -7.51 0.56
CA VAL A 176 -3.95 -7.30 0.03
C VAL A 176 -4.15 -8.00 -1.32
N VAL A 177 -3.15 -7.92 -2.21
CA VAL A 177 -3.20 -8.60 -3.52
C VAL A 177 -3.15 -10.12 -3.35
N GLU A 178 -2.33 -10.65 -2.45
CA GLU A 178 -2.30 -12.09 -2.12
C GLU A 178 -3.65 -12.57 -1.60
N LYS A 179 -4.27 -11.84 -0.66
CA LYS A 179 -5.60 -12.17 -0.13
C LYS A 179 -6.68 -12.14 -1.23
N LYS A 180 -6.60 -11.20 -2.16
CA LYS A 180 -7.51 -11.13 -3.32
C LYS A 180 -7.33 -12.35 -4.22
N LEU A 181 -6.10 -12.67 -4.60
CA LEU A 181 -5.78 -13.81 -5.45
C LEU A 181 -6.22 -15.14 -4.83
N GLN A 182 -6.00 -15.31 -3.53
CA GLN A 182 -6.44 -16.49 -2.82
C GLN A 182 -7.98 -16.60 -2.81
N ARG A 183 -8.69 -15.49 -2.63
CA ARG A 183 -10.16 -15.46 -2.59
C ARG A 183 -10.80 -15.70 -3.97
N GLU A 184 -10.29 -15.05 -4.99
CA GLU A 184 -10.89 -15.06 -6.33
C GLU A 184 -10.45 -16.27 -7.17
N LYS A 185 -9.20 -16.68 -7.04
CA LYS A 185 -8.58 -17.70 -7.89
C LYS A 185 -8.10 -18.93 -7.11
N GLY A 186 -8.05 -18.88 -5.77
CA GLY A 186 -7.48 -19.94 -4.96
C GLY A 186 -5.98 -20.13 -5.16
N LEU A 187 -5.28 -19.09 -5.64
CA LEU A 187 -3.85 -19.12 -5.97
C LEU A 187 -3.05 -18.28 -4.97
N SER A 188 -1.86 -18.77 -4.62
CA SER A 188 -0.86 -18.01 -3.89
C SER A 188 0.10 -17.28 -4.83
N ARG A 189 0.87 -16.31 -4.30
CA ARG A 189 1.95 -15.66 -5.07
C ARG A 189 3.02 -16.65 -5.56
N HIS A 190 3.20 -17.76 -4.85
CA HIS A 190 4.17 -18.79 -5.21
C HIS A 190 3.71 -19.61 -6.41
N ASP A 191 2.39 -19.82 -6.56
CA ASP A 191 1.82 -20.51 -7.73
C ASP A 191 1.97 -19.67 -9.01
N LEU A 192 1.92 -18.34 -8.90
CA LEU A 192 2.06 -17.42 -10.03
C LEU A 192 3.51 -17.23 -10.47
N GLY A 193 4.43 -17.16 -9.52
CA GLY A 193 5.80 -16.69 -9.76
C GLY A 193 5.90 -15.15 -9.74
N ARG A 194 7.15 -14.65 -9.69
CA ARG A 194 7.46 -13.23 -9.43
C ARG A 194 6.85 -12.27 -10.45
N ASP A 195 7.10 -12.49 -11.73
CA ASP A 195 6.75 -11.52 -12.78
C ASP A 195 5.24 -11.38 -12.92
N ARG A 196 4.52 -12.50 -12.98
CA ARG A 196 3.04 -12.52 -13.02
C ARG A 196 2.42 -11.92 -11.76
N PHE A 197 3.03 -12.11 -10.60
CA PHE A 197 2.55 -11.47 -9.37
C PHE A 197 2.74 -9.94 -9.42
N ILE A 198 3.89 -9.46 -9.92
CA ILE A 198 4.14 -8.03 -10.11
C ILE A 198 3.10 -7.42 -11.06
N GLU A 199 2.73 -8.10 -12.14
CA GLU A 199 1.66 -7.66 -13.05
C GLU A 199 0.31 -7.48 -12.34
N GLU A 200 -0.09 -8.43 -11.49
CA GLU A 200 -1.32 -8.34 -10.70
C GLU A 200 -1.26 -7.17 -9.69
N VAL A 201 -0.09 -6.88 -9.10
CA VAL A 201 0.11 -5.71 -8.23
C VAL A 201 -0.05 -4.41 -9.01
N TRP A 202 0.52 -4.30 -10.22
CA TRP A 202 0.34 -3.11 -11.07
C TRP A 202 -1.10 -2.92 -11.51
N LYS A 203 -1.79 -4.02 -11.86
CA LYS A 203 -3.22 -3.99 -12.18
C LYS A 203 -4.03 -3.45 -10.99
N TRP A 204 -3.78 -3.98 -9.80
CA TRP A 204 -4.40 -3.50 -8.57
C TRP A 204 -4.13 -2.01 -8.32
N LYS A 205 -2.88 -1.55 -8.48
CA LYS A 205 -2.51 -0.14 -8.35
C LYS A 205 -3.27 0.74 -9.32
N ASN A 206 -3.43 0.32 -10.57
CA ASN A 206 -4.15 1.11 -11.57
C ASN A 206 -5.64 1.19 -11.26
N GLU A 207 -6.25 0.09 -10.79
CA GLU A 207 -7.64 0.06 -10.35
C GLU A 207 -7.87 0.95 -9.10
N LYS A 208 -7.03 0.83 -8.07
CA LYS A 208 -7.22 1.53 -6.78
C LYS A 208 -6.69 2.96 -6.77
N GLY A 209 -5.59 3.23 -7.44
CA GLY A 209 -5.02 4.58 -7.56
C GLY A 209 -6.01 5.55 -8.21
N GLY A 210 -6.73 5.10 -9.25
CA GLY A 210 -7.80 5.89 -9.86
C GLY A 210 -8.93 6.23 -8.88
N VAL A 211 -9.34 5.28 -8.05
CA VAL A 211 -10.39 5.50 -7.04
C VAL A 211 -9.93 6.49 -5.97
N ILE A 212 -8.70 6.37 -5.48
CA ILE A 212 -8.14 7.31 -4.48
C ILE A 212 -8.14 8.74 -5.04
N TYR A 213 -7.68 8.92 -6.28
CA TYR A 213 -7.68 10.22 -6.92
C TYR A 213 -9.08 10.77 -7.18
N ASP A 214 -10.04 9.93 -7.56
CA ASP A 214 -11.45 10.33 -7.69
C ASP A 214 -12.04 10.76 -6.35
N GLN A 215 -11.74 10.06 -5.25
CA GLN A 215 -12.17 10.44 -3.91
C GLN A 215 -11.60 11.79 -3.48
N LEU A 216 -10.32 12.05 -3.74
CA LEU A 216 -9.69 13.36 -3.50
C LEU A 216 -10.34 14.48 -4.33
N ARG A 217 -10.67 14.22 -5.60
CA ARG A 217 -11.41 15.17 -6.45
C ARG A 217 -12.80 15.47 -5.89
N LYS A 218 -13.54 14.43 -5.49
CA LYS A 218 -14.87 14.55 -4.89
C LYS A 218 -14.87 15.32 -3.57
N MET A 219 -13.79 15.22 -2.79
CA MET A 219 -13.61 16.02 -1.57
C MET A 219 -13.23 17.49 -1.87
N GLY A 220 -12.98 17.84 -3.13
CA GLY A 220 -12.64 19.21 -3.52
C GLY A 220 -11.18 19.59 -3.27
N ALA A 221 -10.26 18.64 -3.12
CA ALA A 221 -8.86 18.92 -2.83
C ALA A 221 -8.21 19.77 -3.95
N SER A 222 -7.61 20.92 -3.60
CA SER A 222 -7.01 21.89 -4.52
C SER A 222 -5.55 21.57 -4.89
N VAL A 223 -5.33 20.31 -5.29
CA VAL A 223 -4.02 19.75 -5.64
C VAL A 223 -3.63 19.96 -7.11
N ASP A 224 -2.33 20.00 -7.36
CA ASP A 224 -1.78 20.04 -8.72
C ASP A 224 -1.65 18.62 -9.32
N TRP A 225 -2.67 18.19 -10.07
CA TRP A 225 -2.70 16.84 -10.67
C TRP A 225 -1.61 16.58 -11.70
N ASP A 226 -1.07 17.62 -12.35
CA ASP A 226 0.04 17.47 -13.30
C ASP A 226 1.31 16.95 -12.60
N ARG A 227 1.41 17.19 -11.30
CA ARG A 227 2.56 16.82 -10.47
C ARG A 227 2.35 15.54 -9.67
N ALA A 228 1.22 14.86 -9.85
CA ALA A 228 0.93 13.60 -9.16
C ALA A 228 2.11 12.63 -9.27
N CYS A 229 2.52 12.09 -8.12
CA CYS A 229 3.64 11.14 -8.03
C CYS A 229 3.16 9.79 -7.51
N PHE A 230 3.68 8.71 -8.09
CA PHE A 230 3.65 7.40 -7.48
C PHE A 230 5.06 7.01 -7.02
N MET A 231 5.19 6.37 -5.85
CA MET A 231 6.50 6.07 -5.26
C MET A 231 7.38 5.14 -6.13
N MET A 232 6.80 4.39 -7.05
CA MET A 232 7.54 3.57 -8.03
C MET A 232 7.74 4.26 -9.38
N ASP A 233 7.42 5.54 -9.53
CA ASP A 233 7.74 6.28 -10.75
C ASP A 233 9.25 6.39 -10.92
N PRO A 234 9.78 6.39 -12.16
CA PRO A 234 11.22 6.47 -12.42
C PRO A 234 11.92 7.63 -11.70
N LYS A 235 11.24 8.79 -11.56
CA LYS A 235 11.76 9.96 -10.84
C LYS A 235 11.94 9.70 -9.33
N MET A 236 11.00 8.97 -8.72
CA MET A 236 11.03 8.65 -7.29
C MET A 236 12.07 7.56 -7.01
N ILE A 237 12.14 6.53 -7.87
CA ILE A 237 13.15 5.48 -7.78
C ILE A 237 14.56 6.09 -7.82
N ARG A 238 14.84 7.00 -8.76
CA ARG A 238 16.15 7.68 -8.82
C ARG A 238 16.46 8.44 -7.52
N ALA A 239 15.49 9.14 -6.94
CA ALA A 239 15.69 9.87 -5.70
C ALA A 239 16.02 8.92 -4.52
N VAL A 240 15.32 7.79 -4.43
CA VAL A 240 15.58 6.78 -3.38
C VAL A 240 16.94 6.11 -3.59
N THR A 241 17.31 5.77 -4.83
CA THR A 241 18.62 5.20 -5.15
C THR A 241 19.75 6.17 -4.79
N GLU A 242 19.62 7.44 -5.16
CA GLU A 242 20.61 8.48 -4.81
C GLU A 242 20.75 8.63 -3.29
N ALA A 243 19.63 8.67 -2.56
CA ALA A 243 19.65 8.74 -1.11
C ALA A 243 20.36 7.53 -0.48
N PHE A 244 20.06 6.32 -0.98
CA PHE A 244 20.71 5.09 -0.53
C PHE A 244 22.22 5.13 -0.77
N VAL A 245 22.66 5.49 -1.98
CA VAL A 245 24.08 5.57 -2.34
C VAL A 245 24.80 6.57 -1.43
N ARG A 246 24.28 7.79 -1.27
CA ARG A 246 24.88 8.79 -0.38
C ARG A 246 24.97 8.34 1.07
N MET A 247 23.93 7.68 1.59
CA MET A 247 23.93 7.19 2.97
C MET A 247 24.88 6.00 3.15
N HIS A 248 25.06 5.17 2.12
CA HIS A 248 26.04 4.09 2.12
C HIS A 248 27.47 4.62 2.05
N GLU A 249 27.76 5.57 1.15
CA GLU A 249 29.08 6.22 1.04
C GLU A 249 29.50 6.94 2.32
N ARG A 250 28.55 7.49 3.07
CA ARG A 250 28.76 8.10 4.40
C ARG A 250 28.92 7.08 5.53
N GLY A 251 28.77 5.78 5.26
CA GLY A 251 28.82 4.71 6.26
C GLY A 251 27.58 4.61 7.16
N THR A 252 26.50 5.35 6.86
CA THR A 252 25.23 5.27 7.62
C THR A 252 24.45 3.99 7.28
N ILE A 253 24.43 3.61 6.00
CA ILE A 253 23.91 2.32 5.54
C ILE A 253 25.07 1.34 5.40
N TYR A 254 24.96 0.18 6.02
CA TYR A 254 25.97 -0.88 5.96
C TYR A 254 25.31 -2.25 6.02
N ARG A 255 26.07 -3.30 5.72
CA ARG A 255 25.63 -4.70 5.81
C ARG A 255 26.34 -5.38 6.98
N SER A 256 25.57 -6.01 7.87
CA SER A 256 26.08 -6.76 9.01
C SER A 256 25.09 -7.87 9.40
N ASN A 257 25.59 -8.92 10.06
CA ASN A 257 24.74 -9.96 10.62
C ASN A 257 24.29 -9.52 12.01
N ARG A 258 22.99 -9.28 12.19
CA ARG A 258 22.38 -8.89 13.47
C ARG A 258 21.07 -9.63 13.67
N LEU A 259 20.61 -9.68 14.91
CA LEU A 259 19.25 -10.09 15.22
C LEU A 259 18.26 -9.12 14.56
N VAL A 260 17.24 -9.69 13.92
CA VAL A 260 16.18 -8.95 13.23
C VAL A 260 14.84 -9.55 13.62
N ASN A 261 13.79 -8.76 13.54
CA ASN A 261 12.43 -9.29 13.64
C ASN A 261 12.09 -9.97 12.31
N TRP A 262 11.88 -11.28 12.34
CA TRP A 262 11.53 -12.06 11.15
C TRP A 262 10.07 -12.48 11.19
N SER A 263 9.32 -12.17 10.13
CA SER A 263 7.96 -12.67 9.96
C SER A 263 7.95 -13.96 9.16
N CYS A 264 7.58 -15.09 9.79
CA CYS A 264 7.46 -16.39 9.11
C CYS A 264 6.39 -16.40 8.02
N ALA A 265 5.32 -15.62 8.20
CA ALA A 265 4.22 -15.52 7.24
C ALA A 265 4.62 -14.74 5.99
N LEU A 266 5.25 -13.58 6.17
CA LEU A 266 5.70 -12.74 5.04
C LEU A 266 6.99 -13.28 4.40
N ARG A 267 7.78 -14.04 5.18
CA ARG A 267 9.15 -14.48 4.86
C ARG A 267 10.06 -13.29 4.57
N SER A 268 10.03 -12.31 5.46
CA SER A 268 10.84 -11.09 5.39
C SER A 268 11.21 -10.60 6.79
N ALA A 269 12.33 -9.88 6.87
CA ALA A 269 12.63 -9.03 8.01
C ALA A 269 11.64 -7.86 8.05
N ILE A 270 11.28 -7.42 9.27
CA ILE A 270 10.44 -6.27 9.56
C ILE A 270 11.14 -5.37 10.57
N SER A 271 10.89 -4.08 10.47
CA SER A 271 11.45 -3.07 11.38
C SER A 271 10.76 -3.11 12.75
N ASP A 272 11.41 -2.58 13.78
CA ASP A 272 10.81 -2.52 15.14
C ASP A 272 9.48 -1.76 15.17
N ILE A 273 9.33 -0.71 14.35
CA ILE A 273 8.10 0.08 14.27
C ILE A 273 6.93 -0.67 13.59
N GLU A 274 7.22 -1.74 12.86
CA GLU A 274 6.21 -2.62 12.24
C GLU A 274 5.79 -3.77 13.16
N VAL A 275 6.42 -3.90 14.35
CA VAL A 275 6.11 -4.95 15.33
C VAL A 275 5.16 -4.40 16.38
N ASP A 276 3.95 -4.97 16.41
CA ASP A 276 3.01 -4.74 17.50
C ASP A 276 3.20 -5.79 18.61
N LYS A 277 3.29 -5.32 19.86
CA LYS A 277 3.54 -6.16 21.04
C LYS A 277 2.21 -6.41 21.76
N LYS A 278 1.80 -7.67 21.77
CA LYS A 278 0.62 -8.10 22.54
C LYS A 278 1.05 -8.67 23.88
N GLU A 279 0.61 -8.04 24.95
CA GLU A 279 0.79 -8.55 26.31
C GLU A 279 -0.22 -9.67 26.61
N LEU A 280 0.26 -10.74 27.25
CA LEU A 280 -0.54 -11.89 27.64
C LEU A 280 -0.38 -12.09 29.14
N SER A 281 -1.49 -12.09 29.88
CA SER A 281 -1.51 -12.29 31.33
C SER A 281 -1.40 -13.76 31.75
N GLY A 282 -1.48 -14.70 30.81
CA GLY A 282 -1.37 -16.12 31.07
C GLY A 282 -1.55 -16.97 29.82
N ARG A 283 -1.75 -18.28 30.04
CA ARG A 283 -1.90 -19.29 28.99
C ARG A 283 -3.03 -18.93 28.02
N THR A 284 -2.67 -18.71 26.77
CA THR A 284 -3.57 -18.23 25.71
C THR A 284 -3.33 -18.99 24.42
N LEU A 285 -4.39 -19.53 23.80
CA LEU A 285 -4.33 -20.12 22.47
C LEU A 285 -4.57 -19.05 21.40
N LEU A 286 -3.57 -18.78 20.57
CA LEU A 286 -3.62 -17.78 19.50
C LEU A 286 -3.55 -18.46 18.13
N THR A 287 -4.32 -17.92 17.18
CA THR A 287 -4.18 -18.31 15.77
C THR A 287 -2.96 -17.61 15.19
N VAL A 288 -2.03 -18.39 14.62
CA VAL A 288 -0.81 -17.88 13.98
C VAL A 288 -0.92 -18.09 12.47
N PRO A 289 -0.66 -17.08 11.63
CA PRO A 289 -0.70 -17.26 10.18
C PRO A 289 0.25 -18.37 9.71
N GLY A 290 -0.28 -19.33 8.96
CA GLY A 290 0.46 -20.50 8.46
C GLY A 290 0.33 -21.76 9.30
N TYR A 291 -0.38 -21.71 10.43
CA TYR A 291 -0.70 -22.87 11.27
C TYR A 291 -2.19 -23.17 11.18
N ASP A 292 -2.54 -24.46 11.05
CA ASP A 292 -3.94 -24.92 11.02
C ASP A 292 -4.54 -24.93 12.43
N GLU A 293 -3.72 -25.23 13.43
CA GLU A 293 -4.12 -25.28 14.84
C GLU A 293 -3.70 -24.01 15.59
N LYS A 294 -4.42 -23.71 16.67
CA LYS A 294 -4.02 -22.61 17.56
C LYS A 294 -2.75 -22.98 18.29
N VAL A 295 -1.82 -22.04 18.33
CA VAL A 295 -0.55 -22.19 19.04
C VAL A 295 -0.69 -21.62 20.44
N GLU A 296 -0.09 -22.30 21.40
CA GLU A 296 -0.10 -21.90 22.80
C GLU A 296 0.96 -20.85 23.10
N PHE A 297 0.56 -19.80 23.82
CA PHE A 297 1.43 -18.71 24.29
C PHE A 297 1.14 -18.41 25.77
N GLY A 298 2.05 -17.67 26.42
CA GLY A 298 1.87 -17.24 27.81
C GLY A 298 2.02 -18.36 28.84
N VAL A 299 2.73 -19.43 28.50
CA VAL A 299 3.11 -20.51 29.42
C VAL A 299 4.57 -20.35 29.82
N LEU A 300 4.85 -20.43 31.11
CA LEU A 300 6.21 -20.45 31.65
C LEU A 300 6.58 -21.89 32.00
N VAL A 301 7.59 -22.43 31.32
CA VAL A 301 8.07 -23.80 31.51
C VAL A 301 9.38 -23.76 32.30
N SER A 302 9.43 -24.52 33.39
CA SER A 302 10.64 -24.72 34.18
C SER A 302 11.27 -26.07 33.85
N PHE A 303 12.57 -26.08 33.60
CA PHE A 303 13.35 -27.29 33.35
C PHE A 303 14.74 -27.16 33.98
N ALA A 304 15.48 -28.26 34.11
CA ALA A 304 16.73 -28.30 34.86
C ALA A 304 17.92 -28.75 34.00
N TYR A 305 19.03 -28.01 34.07
CA TYR A 305 20.33 -28.41 33.54
C TYR A 305 21.17 -29.08 34.64
N ARG A 306 21.80 -30.21 34.34
CA ARG A 306 22.72 -30.87 35.28
C ARG A 306 24.08 -30.17 35.28
N VAL A 307 24.61 -29.89 36.46
CA VAL A 307 25.94 -29.31 36.63
C VAL A 307 27.00 -30.37 36.34
N LYS A 308 28.01 -30.00 35.55
CA LYS A 308 29.11 -30.91 35.23
C LYS A 308 29.91 -31.23 36.49
N GLY A 309 30.08 -32.52 36.79
CA GLY A 309 30.90 -32.97 37.93
C GLY A 309 30.14 -33.14 39.25
N GLY A 310 28.80 -33.05 39.23
CA GLY A 310 27.96 -33.31 40.41
C GLY A 310 26.54 -33.77 40.07
N ASP A 311 25.73 -33.91 41.11
CA ASP A 311 24.29 -34.20 41.02
C ASP A 311 23.41 -32.95 41.14
N GLU A 312 24.05 -31.78 41.28
CA GLU A 312 23.36 -30.50 41.31
C GLU A 312 22.67 -30.18 39.98
N GLN A 313 21.54 -29.50 40.10
CA GLN A 313 20.69 -29.12 38.99
C GLN A 313 20.36 -27.63 39.05
N LEU A 314 20.48 -26.96 37.91
CA LEU A 314 20.13 -25.55 37.76
C LEU A 314 18.77 -25.44 37.05
N VAL A 315 17.76 -24.97 37.78
CA VAL A 315 16.41 -24.78 37.24
C VAL A 315 16.34 -23.44 36.50
N VAL A 316 15.90 -23.48 35.25
CA VAL A 316 15.69 -22.31 34.38
C VAL A 316 14.23 -22.28 33.95
N SER A 317 13.65 -21.08 33.90
CA SER A 317 12.27 -20.86 33.44
C SER A 317 12.28 -20.08 32.12
N THR A 318 11.53 -20.56 31.12
CA THR A 318 11.42 -19.92 29.80
C THR A 318 9.99 -20.00 29.27
N THR A 319 9.59 -19.03 28.45
CA THR A 319 8.33 -19.09 27.68
C THR A 319 8.51 -19.69 26.28
N ARG A 320 9.76 -20.01 25.89
CA ARG A 320 10.11 -20.63 24.61
C ARG A 320 11.01 -21.84 24.82
N VAL A 321 10.42 -22.95 25.24
CA VAL A 321 11.17 -24.19 25.50
C VAL A 321 11.85 -24.73 24.24
N GLU A 322 11.30 -24.45 23.07
CA GLU A 322 11.86 -24.83 21.77
C GLU A 322 13.22 -24.18 21.48
N THR A 323 13.55 -23.05 22.14
CA THR A 323 14.87 -22.41 21.97
C THR A 323 15.95 -23.03 22.85
N MET A 324 15.60 -23.92 23.78
CA MET A 324 16.53 -24.58 24.71
C MET A 324 17.71 -25.25 23.98
N LEU A 325 17.48 -25.84 22.80
CA LEU A 325 18.53 -26.49 22.02
C LEU A 325 19.56 -25.51 21.43
N GLY A 326 19.24 -24.22 21.41
CA GLY A 326 20.13 -23.15 21.00
C GLY A 326 20.82 -22.44 22.18
N ASP A 327 20.62 -22.90 23.41
CA ASP A 327 21.24 -22.30 24.58
C ASP A 327 22.76 -22.49 24.56
N THR A 328 23.50 -21.40 24.79
CA THR A 328 24.98 -21.42 24.84
C THR A 328 25.55 -21.17 26.23
N ALA A 329 24.74 -20.60 27.13
CA ALA A 329 25.12 -20.28 28.50
C ALA A 329 23.86 -20.06 29.36
N VAL A 330 24.01 -20.16 30.69
CA VAL A 330 22.98 -19.73 31.65
C VAL A 330 23.47 -18.46 32.34
N ALA A 331 22.65 -17.41 32.32
CA ALA A 331 22.94 -16.16 33.01
C ALA A 331 22.34 -16.20 34.43
N TYR A 332 23.13 -15.78 35.42
CA TYR A 332 22.68 -15.59 36.80
C TYR A 332 23.01 -14.16 37.24
N ILE A 333 22.25 -13.63 38.20
CA ILE A 333 22.54 -12.33 38.80
C ILE A 333 23.57 -12.56 39.91
N GLN A 334 24.76 -11.98 39.77
CA GLN A 334 25.72 -11.89 40.86
C GLN A 334 25.19 -10.87 41.87
N MET A 335 24.57 -11.32 42.96
CA MET A 335 24.31 -10.42 44.08
C MET A 335 25.65 -10.06 44.73
N ILE A 336 25.97 -8.76 44.78
CA ILE A 336 27.10 -8.25 45.56
C ILE A 336 26.76 -8.50 47.03
N HIS A 337 27.40 -9.50 47.64
CA HIS A 337 27.42 -9.65 49.09
C HIS A 337 28.42 -8.66 49.69
N ASP A 338 28.06 -7.37 49.71
CA ASP A 338 28.73 -6.36 50.53
C ASP A 338 27.69 -5.35 51.05
N ILE A 339 26.94 -5.79 52.06
CA ILE A 339 26.51 -4.90 53.13
C ILE A 339 26.88 -5.63 54.42
N SER A 340 28.16 -5.50 54.79
CA SER A 340 28.53 -5.60 56.20
C SER A 340 27.71 -4.55 56.93
N ILE A 341 26.77 -5.01 57.73
CA ILE A 341 26.21 -4.22 58.83
C ILE A 341 27.40 -3.87 59.73
N LEU A 342 27.74 -2.59 59.77
CA LEU A 342 28.46 -1.96 60.88
C LEU A 342 27.59 -0.84 61.42
#